data_AF-A0AAE1NF35-F1
#
_entry.id   AF-A0AAE1NF35-F1
#
_cell.length_a   1.000
_cell.length_b   1.000
_cell.length_c   1.000
_cell.angle_alpha   90.00
_cell.angle_beta   90.00
_cell.angle_gamma   90.00
#
_symmetry.space_group_name_H-M   'P 1'
#
loop_
_entity.id
_entity.type
_entity.pdbx_description
1 polymer ?
#
loop_
_entity_poly.entity_id
_entity_poly.type
_entity_poly.pdbx_seq_one_letter_code
_entity_poly.pdbx_strand_id
1 'polypeptide(L)'
;METVVVVTVAVNGTTMEATVNVVIIPVKCMMACRVGYDGMSCGGPSRGQCRCGACMCRQGYIGEACECPTDTSTCIQPNHHHQQQQDQQHHQQGPSVCSNKGTCQCGRCRCEDGYKGMFCEDTVYAAGVCEKLRSCVLCQAWRRELISCNHCQVSLHVVESLEPSMTTCVMVNAGCIMKYSYQDHHNNSYTVKLQRNSDCPPQIE
;
A
#
# COMPACT_ATOMS: atom_id res chain seq x y z
N MET A 1 18.29 -10.54 -45.16
CA MET A 1 19.14 -10.12 -46.30
C MET A 1 20.44 -10.88 -46.16
N GLU A 2 20.87 -11.55 -47.21
CA GLU A 2 22.21 -12.17 -47.22
C GLU A 2 23.21 -11.12 -47.71
N THR A 3 24.27 -10.93 -46.94
CA THR A 3 25.34 -9.98 -47.24
C THR A 3 26.63 -10.76 -47.36
N VAL A 4 27.30 -10.65 -48.50
CA VAL A 4 28.59 -11.29 -48.72
C VAL A 4 29.68 -10.27 -48.42
N VAL A 5 30.53 -10.58 -47.45
CA VAL A 5 31.71 -9.79 -47.12
C VAL A 5 32.92 -10.50 -47.69
N VAL A 6 33.65 -9.83 -48.59
CA VAL A 6 34.92 -10.33 -49.09
C VAL A 6 36.01 -9.85 -48.15
N VAL A 7 36.71 -10.78 -47.51
CA VAL A 7 37.84 -10.50 -46.63
C VAL A 7 39.12 -10.81 -47.40
N THR A 8 39.92 -9.78 -47.64
CA THR A 8 41.24 -9.91 -48.24
C THR A 8 42.29 -9.91 -47.14
N VAL A 9 43.10 -10.96 -47.07
CA VAL A 9 44.19 -11.11 -46.10
C VAL A 9 45.51 -11.14 -46.84
N ALA A 10 46.43 -10.24 -46.51
CA ALA A 10 47.78 -10.21 -47.07
C ALA A 10 48.77 -10.77 -46.04
N VAL A 11 49.47 -11.85 -46.38
CA VAL A 11 50.53 -12.43 -45.54
C VAL A 11 51.79 -12.59 -46.40
N ASN A 12 52.89 -11.98 -45.97
CA ASN A 12 54.20 -12.07 -46.63
C ASN A 12 54.13 -11.82 -48.16
N GLY A 13 53.41 -10.78 -48.57
CA GLY A 13 53.27 -10.41 -49.99
C GLY A 13 52.30 -11.28 -50.80
N THR A 14 51.66 -12.28 -50.18
CA THR A 14 50.61 -13.09 -50.80
C THR A 14 49.24 -12.63 -50.33
N THR A 15 48.35 -12.29 -51.25
CA THR A 15 46.95 -11.92 -50.95
C THR A 15 46.04 -13.13 -51.13
N MET A 16 45.25 -13.43 -50.11
CA MET A 16 44.20 -14.44 -50.13
C MET A 16 42.85 -13.75 -49.96
N GLU A 17 41.85 -14.17 -50.72
CA GLU A 17 40.47 -13.70 -50.58
C GLU A 17 39.61 -14.83 -50.02
N ALA A 18 38.82 -14.51 -49.00
CA ALA A 18 37.80 -15.39 -48.46
C ALA A 18 36.46 -14.68 -48.50
N THR A 19 35.41 -15.36 -48.94
CA THR A 19 34.05 -14.84 -48.92
C THR A 19 33.32 -15.36 -47.68
N VAL A 20 32.75 -14.43 -46.91
CA VAL A 20 31.96 -14.74 -45.72
C VAL A 20 30.51 -14.37 -45.99
N ASN A 21 29.63 -15.36 -45.92
CA ASN A 21 28.19 -15.15 -46.02
C ASN A 21 27.64 -14.74 -44.66
N VAL A 22 27.26 -13.48 -44.51
CA VAL A 22 26.64 -12.96 -43.31
C VAL A 22 25.12 -12.94 -43.52
N VAL A 23 24.41 -13.75 -42.74
CA VAL A 23 22.95 -13.76 -42.75
C VAL A 23 22.45 -12.81 -41.67
N ILE A 24 21.95 -11.64 -42.08
CA ILE A 24 21.33 -10.70 -41.16
C ILE A 24 19.84 -11.05 -41.05
N ILE A 25 19.46 -11.60 -39.90
CA ILE A 25 18.06 -11.87 -39.53
C ILE A 25 17.56 -10.67 -38.72
N PRO A 26 16.70 -9.79 -39.27
CA PRO A 26 16.15 -8.68 -38.50
C PRO A 26 15.16 -9.23 -37.46
N VAL A 27 15.51 -9.11 -36.17
CA VAL A 27 14.54 -9.33 -35.10
C VAL A 27 13.52 -8.19 -35.11
N LYS A 28 12.31 -8.50 -35.55
CA LYS A 28 11.18 -7.57 -35.52
C LYS A 28 10.52 -7.65 -34.16
N CYS A 29 10.59 -6.57 -33.40
CA CYS A 29 9.80 -6.44 -32.18
C CYS A 29 8.32 -6.23 -32.52
N MET A 30 7.52 -7.28 -32.27
CA MET A 30 6.06 -7.26 -32.45
C MET A 30 5.29 -7.38 -31.12
N MET A 31 6.00 -7.34 -29.99
CA MET A 31 5.37 -7.44 -28.67
C MET A 31 4.67 -6.13 -28.31
N ALA A 32 3.40 -6.24 -27.95
CA ALA A 32 2.63 -5.12 -27.41
C ALA A 32 3.08 -4.81 -25.98
N CYS A 33 3.07 -3.54 -25.61
CA CYS A 33 3.37 -3.12 -24.24
C CYS A 33 2.14 -3.23 -23.33
N ARG A 34 2.40 -3.28 -22.03
CA ARG A 34 1.36 -3.33 -21.00
C ARG A 34 0.52 -2.06 -21.03
N VAL A 35 -0.78 -2.24 -20.82
CA VAL A 35 -1.78 -1.17 -20.75
C VAL A 35 -2.07 -0.90 -19.28
N GLY A 36 -1.99 0.37 -18.88
CA GLY A 36 -2.29 0.81 -17.52
C GLY A 36 -3.79 0.78 -17.24
N TYR A 37 -4.17 1.10 -16.00
CA TYR A 37 -5.58 1.19 -15.58
C TYR A 37 -6.35 2.34 -16.27
N ASP A 38 -5.63 3.30 -16.85
CA ASP A 38 -6.15 4.39 -17.68
C ASP A 38 -6.49 3.94 -19.11
N GLY A 39 -6.24 2.67 -19.45
CA GLY A 39 -6.47 2.12 -20.79
C GLY A 39 -5.41 2.52 -21.81
N MET A 40 -4.33 3.20 -21.39
CA MET A 40 -3.26 3.64 -22.28
C MET A 40 -2.03 2.74 -22.18
N SER A 41 -1.43 2.40 -23.32
CA SER A 41 -0.14 1.68 -23.35
C SER A 41 0.96 2.57 -22.78
N CYS A 42 1.71 2.07 -21.80
CA CYS A 42 2.75 2.84 -21.10
C CYS A 42 2.27 4.18 -20.50
N GLY A 43 1.00 4.26 -20.08
CA GLY A 43 0.40 5.47 -19.50
C GLY A 43 0.28 6.62 -20.51
N GLY A 44 0.38 6.30 -21.80
CA GLY A 44 0.38 7.26 -22.90
C GLY A 44 1.74 7.88 -23.19
N PRO A 45 1.85 8.66 -24.28
CA PRO A 45 3.11 9.21 -24.77
C PRO A 45 3.76 10.22 -23.82
N SER A 46 3.01 10.78 -22.88
CA SER A 46 3.51 11.69 -21.85
C SER A 46 4.18 10.97 -20.67
N ARG A 47 3.91 9.67 -20.47
CA ARG A 47 4.42 8.88 -19.34
C ARG A 47 5.43 7.82 -19.73
N GLY A 48 5.34 7.27 -20.93
CA GLY A 48 6.27 6.25 -21.37
C GLY A 48 6.33 6.04 -22.88
N GLN A 49 7.33 5.28 -23.31
CA GLN A 49 7.46 4.83 -24.69
C GLN A 49 7.55 3.30 -24.73
N CYS A 50 6.75 2.69 -25.59
CA CYS A 50 6.81 1.26 -25.82
C CYS A 50 8.06 0.88 -26.63
N ARG A 51 8.89 0.01 -26.09
CA ARG A 51 10.06 -0.58 -26.77
C ARG A 51 10.04 -2.08 -26.57
N CYS A 52 9.76 -2.82 -27.64
CA CYS A 52 9.85 -4.28 -27.65
C CYS A 52 9.04 -4.98 -26.53
N GLY A 53 7.80 -4.54 -26.30
CA GLY A 53 6.95 -5.11 -25.25
C GLY A 53 7.20 -4.57 -23.84
N ALA A 54 8.26 -3.78 -23.63
CA ALA A 54 8.55 -3.12 -22.36
C ALA A 54 8.27 -1.61 -22.44
N CYS A 55 7.69 -1.06 -21.37
CA CYS A 55 7.50 0.37 -21.25
C CYS A 55 8.76 1.05 -20.69
N MET A 56 9.32 1.98 -21.46
CA MET A 56 10.36 2.89 -20.99
C MET A 56 9.71 4.13 -20.40
N CYS A 57 9.62 4.20 -19.07
CA CYS A 57 8.98 5.31 -18.39
C CYS A 57 9.80 6.60 -18.48
N ARG A 58 9.09 7.70 -18.65
CA ARG A 58 9.65 9.05 -18.61
C ARG A 58 9.87 9.46 -17.15
N GLN A 59 10.70 10.48 -16.97
CA GLN A 59 10.97 11.05 -15.64
C GLN A 59 9.66 11.42 -14.95
N GLY A 60 9.55 11.05 -13.67
CA GLY A 60 8.35 11.26 -12.88
C GLY A 60 7.37 10.09 -12.87
N TYR A 61 7.63 9.00 -13.60
CA TYR A 61 6.75 7.83 -13.68
C TYR A 61 7.51 6.51 -13.54
N ILE A 62 6.87 5.54 -12.88
CA ILE A 62 7.37 4.17 -12.66
C ILE A 62 6.21 3.17 -12.83
N GLY A 63 6.54 1.88 -12.78
CA GLY A 63 5.59 0.78 -13.00
C GLY A 63 5.76 0.13 -14.37
N GLU A 64 5.21 -1.08 -14.56
CA GLU A 64 5.36 -1.83 -15.81
C GLU A 64 4.64 -1.19 -17.00
N ALA A 65 3.63 -0.36 -16.72
CA ALA A 65 2.90 0.43 -17.69
C ALA A 65 3.08 1.94 -17.46
N CYS A 66 4.10 2.37 -16.71
CA CYS A 66 4.34 3.78 -16.35
C CYS A 66 3.13 4.47 -15.71
N GLU A 67 2.36 3.69 -14.96
CA GLU A 67 1.08 4.07 -14.40
C GLU A 67 1.24 4.89 -13.11
N CYS A 68 2.35 4.73 -12.39
CA CYS A 68 2.56 5.32 -11.08
C CYS A 68 3.41 6.59 -11.15
N PRO A 69 2.88 7.76 -10.76
CA PRO A 69 3.70 8.96 -10.60
C PRO A 69 4.66 8.80 -9.40
N THR A 70 5.85 9.38 -9.51
CA THR A 70 6.83 9.42 -8.40
C THR A 70 6.62 10.61 -7.46
N ASP A 71 5.79 11.58 -7.86
CA ASP A 71 5.43 12.72 -7.02
C ASP A 71 4.46 12.29 -5.90
N THR A 72 4.78 12.68 -4.67
CA THR A 72 3.98 12.39 -3.46
C THR A 72 3.09 13.56 -3.04
N SER A 73 3.03 14.65 -3.81
CA SER A 73 2.21 15.83 -3.52
C SER A 73 0.72 15.50 -3.29
N THR A 74 0.20 14.51 -4.02
CA THR A 74 -1.18 14.00 -3.90
C THR A 74 -1.44 13.23 -2.60
N CYS A 75 -0.39 12.83 -1.88
CA CYS A 75 -0.45 12.16 -0.58
C CYS A 75 -0.28 13.15 0.59
N ILE A 76 -0.31 14.44 0.33
CA ILE A 76 -0.22 15.50 1.32
C ILE A 76 -1.58 16.17 1.45
N GLN A 77 -2.11 16.25 2.68
CA GLN A 77 -3.38 16.91 2.91
C GLN A 77 -3.24 18.43 2.67
N PRO A 78 -4.10 19.03 1.83
CA PRO A 78 -4.13 20.48 1.66
C PRO A 78 -4.56 21.15 2.97
N ASN A 79 -3.82 22.17 3.41
CA ASN A 79 -4.19 23.06 4.53
C ASN A 79 -4.12 22.48 5.96
N HIS A 80 -3.25 21.52 6.27
CA HIS A 80 -2.88 21.26 7.68
C HIS A 80 -2.04 22.42 8.22
N HIS A 81 -2.70 23.55 8.49
CA HIS A 81 -2.29 24.42 9.57
C HIS A 81 -2.52 23.64 10.85
N HIS A 82 -1.48 22.96 11.34
CA HIS A 82 -1.50 22.42 12.69
C HIS A 82 -1.97 23.53 13.62
N GLN A 83 -3.14 23.32 14.21
CA GLN A 83 -3.64 24.14 15.29
C GLN A 83 -2.60 24.02 16.40
N GLN A 84 -1.86 25.11 16.57
CA GLN A 84 -0.74 25.23 17.49
C GLN A 84 -1.21 24.81 18.89
N GLN A 85 -0.82 23.62 19.34
CA GLN A 85 -0.63 23.39 20.76
C GLN A 85 0.86 23.51 21.03
N GLN A 86 1.16 24.53 21.82
CA GLN A 86 2.48 25.02 22.17
C GLN A 86 3.21 23.97 23.01
N ASP A 87 4.05 23.16 22.39
CA ASP A 87 5.22 22.61 23.07
C ASP A 87 6.46 22.88 22.21
N GLN A 88 7.18 23.92 22.63
CA GLN A 88 8.37 24.43 21.97
C GLN A 88 9.54 23.49 22.24
N GLN A 89 9.84 22.55 21.33
CA GLN A 89 11.25 22.13 21.11
C GLN A 89 11.58 21.26 19.89
N HIS A 90 10.69 21.05 18.91
CA HIS A 90 11.12 20.39 17.66
C HIS A 90 10.44 20.99 16.43
N HIS A 91 11.12 21.99 15.86
CA HIS A 91 10.69 22.76 14.70
C HIS A 91 11.14 22.04 13.41
N GLN A 92 10.28 21.17 12.87
CA GLN A 92 10.43 20.57 11.53
C GLN A 92 9.11 19.89 11.12
N GLN A 93 8.02 20.66 11.02
CA GLN A 93 6.73 20.12 10.58
C GLN A 93 6.38 20.77 9.24
N GLY A 94 7.10 20.34 8.19
CA GLY A 94 6.59 20.50 6.84
C GLY A 94 5.34 19.64 6.63
N PRO A 95 4.63 19.81 5.51
CA PRO A 95 3.50 18.95 5.18
C PRO A 95 3.90 17.46 5.26
N SER A 96 3.18 16.69 6.07
CA SER A 96 3.45 15.26 6.27
C SER A 96 2.77 14.43 5.19
N VAL A 97 3.56 13.59 4.51
CA VAL A 97 3.05 12.59 3.56
C VAL A 97 2.29 11.54 4.34
N CYS A 98 1.01 11.32 3.98
CA CYS A 98 0.13 10.37 4.66
C CYS A 98 0.08 10.56 6.18
N SER A 99 0.11 11.82 6.66
CA SER A 99 0.11 12.18 8.08
C SER A 99 1.21 11.47 8.90
N ASN A 100 2.28 10.99 8.27
CA ASN A 100 3.31 10.11 8.84
C ASN A 100 2.76 8.79 9.42
N LYS A 101 1.59 8.34 8.96
CA LYS A 101 0.85 7.14 9.40
C LYS A 101 0.59 6.17 8.25
N GLY A 102 1.45 6.19 7.25
CA GLY A 102 1.29 5.40 6.04
C GLY A 102 2.40 5.63 5.02
N THR A 103 2.34 4.88 3.93
CA THR A 103 3.25 5.03 2.78
C THR A 103 2.48 5.53 1.57
N CYS A 104 3.02 6.52 0.84
CA CYS A 104 2.44 6.95 -0.43
C CYS A 104 2.78 5.94 -1.54
N GLN A 105 1.76 5.28 -2.07
CA GLN A 105 1.87 4.32 -3.17
C GLN A 105 1.08 4.85 -4.38
N CYS A 106 1.79 5.21 -5.45
CA CYS A 106 1.22 5.69 -6.71
C CYS A 106 0.24 6.86 -6.54
N GLY A 107 0.58 7.84 -5.69
CA GLY A 107 -0.24 9.01 -5.42
C GLY A 107 -1.43 8.78 -4.48
N ARG A 108 -1.48 7.64 -3.79
CA ARG A 108 -2.47 7.35 -2.74
C ARG A 108 -1.80 6.83 -1.47
N CYS A 109 -2.30 7.25 -0.32
CA CYS A 109 -1.81 6.74 0.95
C CYS A 109 -2.27 5.30 1.21
N ARG A 110 -1.32 4.44 1.57
CA ARG A 110 -1.56 3.14 2.19
C ARG A 110 -1.28 3.30 3.68
N CYS A 111 -2.35 3.40 4.47
CA CYS A 111 -2.26 3.63 5.90
C CYS A 111 -1.73 2.40 6.64
N GLU A 112 -1.02 2.66 7.73
CA GLU A 112 -0.66 1.66 8.72
C GLU A 112 -1.90 1.18 9.50
N ASP A 113 -1.79 0.02 10.13
CA ASP A 113 -2.88 -0.55 10.92
C ASP A 113 -3.35 0.43 12.02
N GLY A 114 -4.66 0.65 12.08
CA GLY A 114 -5.27 1.57 13.03
C GLY A 114 -5.49 2.99 12.51
N TYR A 115 -5.09 3.30 11.27
CA TYR A 115 -5.32 4.59 10.62
C TYR A 115 -6.18 4.45 9.35
N LYS A 116 -6.93 5.50 9.03
CA LYS A 116 -7.79 5.61 7.85
C LYS A 116 -7.86 7.06 7.37
N GLY A 117 -8.61 7.29 6.29
CA GLY A 117 -8.70 8.61 5.65
C GLY A 117 -7.84 8.68 4.40
N MET A 118 -8.01 9.75 3.61
CA MET A 118 -7.30 9.90 2.34
C MET A 118 -5.79 10.09 2.53
N PHE A 119 -5.43 10.67 3.68
CA PHE A 119 -4.09 11.02 4.09
C PHE A 119 -3.69 10.31 5.40
N CYS A 120 -4.43 9.28 5.84
CA CYS A 120 -4.21 8.60 7.12
C CYS A 120 -4.35 9.52 8.35
N GLU A 121 -5.18 10.55 8.21
CA GLU A 121 -5.46 11.59 9.19
C GLU A 121 -6.35 11.11 10.34
N ASP A 122 -7.14 10.06 10.09
CA ASP A 122 -8.08 9.50 11.04
C ASP A 122 -7.52 8.23 11.69
N THR A 123 -7.96 7.97 12.92
CA THR A 123 -7.79 6.65 13.53
C THR A 123 -9.01 5.77 13.23
N VAL A 124 -8.78 4.48 12.97
CA VAL A 124 -9.85 3.48 12.84
C VAL A 124 -10.56 3.29 14.18
N TYR A 125 -9.81 3.44 15.26
CA TYR A 125 -10.31 3.45 16.62
C TYR A 125 -10.98 4.80 16.90
N ALA A 126 -12.19 4.80 17.45
CA ALA A 126 -12.64 6.01 18.11
C ALA A 126 -11.63 6.31 19.24
N ALA A 127 -10.92 7.43 19.15
CA ALA A 127 -10.03 7.88 20.21
C ALA A 127 -10.80 7.85 21.55
N GLY A 128 -10.21 7.26 22.59
CA GLY A 128 -10.85 7.07 23.90
C GLY A 128 -10.97 5.60 24.32
N VAL A 129 -12.14 5.20 24.81
CA VAL A 129 -12.35 3.91 25.50
C VAL A 129 -12.14 2.70 24.59
N CYS A 130 -12.44 2.80 23.29
CA CYS A 130 -12.23 1.69 22.34
C CYS A 130 -10.76 1.25 22.30
N GLU A 131 -9.82 2.18 22.17
CA GLU A 131 -8.40 1.81 22.09
C GLU A 131 -7.89 1.20 23.42
N LYS A 132 -8.33 1.77 24.54
CA LYS A 132 -8.03 1.27 25.88
C LYS A 132 -8.50 -0.18 26.09
N LEU A 133 -9.66 -0.56 25.54
CA LEU A 133 -10.24 -1.89 25.71
C LEU A 133 -9.71 -2.92 24.71
N ARG A 134 -9.12 -2.50 23.59
CA ARG A 134 -8.68 -3.38 22.48
C ARG A 134 -7.87 -4.59 22.95
N SER A 135 -6.81 -4.37 23.73
CA SER A 135 -5.94 -5.45 24.22
C SER A 135 -6.66 -6.45 25.12
N CYS A 136 -7.58 -5.97 25.97
CA CYS A 136 -8.39 -6.80 26.85
C CYS A 136 -9.42 -7.63 26.09
N VAL A 137 -10.08 -7.06 25.08
CA VAL A 137 -11.03 -7.79 24.24
C VAL A 137 -10.32 -8.89 23.46
N LEU A 138 -9.16 -8.59 22.85
CA LEU A 138 -8.35 -9.59 22.14
C LEU A 138 -7.88 -10.72 23.07
N CYS A 139 -7.43 -10.38 24.28
CA CYS A 139 -7.02 -11.38 25.26
C CYS A 139 -8.19 -12.28 25.67
N GLN A 140 -9.32 -11.72 26.12
CA GLN A 140 -10.40 -12.53 26.67
C GLN A 140 -11.10 -13.39 25.61
N ALA A 141 -11.21 -12.91 24.37
CA ALA A 141 -11.91 -13.63 23.31
C ALA A 141 -11.06 -14.71 22.62
N TRP A 142 -9.73 -14.56 22.49
CA TRP A 142 -8.87 -15.55 21.80
C TRP A 142 -7.73 -16.14 22.64
N ARG A 143 -7.62 -15.80 23.92
CA ARG A 143 -6.53 -16.27 24.82
C ARG A 143 -5.14 -16.15 24.19
N ARG A 144 -4.85 -15.02 23.53
CA ARG A 144 -3.52 -14.77 22.96
C ARG A 144 -2.54 -14.35 24.06
N GLU A 145 -1.28 -14.75 23.89
CA GLU A 145 -0.12 -14.38 24.71
C GLU A 145 0.23 -12.90 24.54
N LEU A 146 -0.63 -12.00 25.02
CA LEU A 146 -0.32 -10.59 25.22
C LEU A 146 -0.03 -10.37 26.70
N ILE A 147 1.01 -9.57 26.98
CA ILE A 147 1.76 -9.49 28.25
C ILE A 147 0.95 -8.96 29.48
N SER A 148 -0.39 -8.80 29.42
CA SER A 148 -1.18 -8.38 30.60
C SER A 148 -2.68 -8.67 30.57
N CYS A 149 -3.09 -9.90 30.28
CA CYS A 149 -4.48 -10.33 30.45
C CYS A 149 -5.03 -10.14 31.88
N ASN A 150 -4.18 -10.30 32.90
CA ASN A 150 -4.60 -10.26 34.31
C ASN A 150 -4.95 -8.87 34.83
N HIS A 151 -4.60 -7.80 34.12
CA HIS A 151 -4.91 -6.41 34.52
C HIS A 151 -6.18 -5.85 33.85
N CYS A 152 -6.95 -6.71 33.17
CA CYS A 152 -8.17 -6.31 32.48
C CYS A 152 -9.39 -6.36 33.40
N GLN A 153 -9.86 -5.19 33.86
CA GLN A 153 -11.12 -5.05 34.59
C GLN A 153 -12.32 -4.95 33.63
N VAL A 154 -12.49 -5.99 32.80
CA VAL A 154 -13.48 -6.06 31.72
C VAL A 154 -14.29 -7.36 31.84
N SER A 155 -15.62 -7.26 31.70
CA SER A 155 -16.53 -8.39 31.55
C SER A 155 -16.97 -8.51 30.09
N LEU A 156 -16.44 -9.51 29.36
CA LEU A 156 -16.75 -9.74 27.95
C LEU A 156 -17.92 -10.71 27.76
N HIS A 157 -18.91 -10.31 26.95
CA HIS A 157 -20.02 -11.15 26.52
C HIS A 157 -20.08 -11.19 25.00
N VAL A 158 -20.16 -12.39 24.43
CA VAL A 158 -20.32 -12.58 22.97
C VAL A 158 -21.80 -12.54 22.62
N VAL A 159 -22.19 -11.68 21.69
CA VAL A 159 -23.58 -11.46 21.25
C VAL A 159 -23.72 -11.61 19.74
N GLU A 160 -24.92 -11.89 19.24
CA GLU A 160 -25.16 -12.01 17.79
C GLU A 160 -25.17 -10.64 17.08
N SER A 161 -25.78 -9.63 17.72
CA SER A 161 -25.88 -8.27 17.22
C SER A 161 -25.62 -7.27 18.34
N LEU A 162 -25.04 -6.12 17.97
CA LEU A 162 -24.83 -4.99 18.86
C LEU A 162 -26.07 -4.08 18.87
N GLU A 163 -26.24 -3.33 19.96
CA GLU A 163 -27.31 -2.34 20.08
C GLU A 163 -26.96 -1.07 19.30
N PRO A 164 -27.85 -0.57 18.42
CA PRO A 164 -27.56 0.57 17.55
C PRO A 164 -27.43 1.89 18.30
N SER A 165 -27.96 1.98 19.52
CA SER A 165 -27.86 3.15 20.40
C SER A 165 -26.51 3.25 21.13
N MET A 166 -25.70 2.20 21.12
CA MET A 166 -24.41 2.16 21.81
C MET A 166 -23.25 2.51 20.87
N THR A 167 -22.19 3.09 21.43
CA THR A 167 -20.93 3.28 20.71
C THR A 167 -20.38 1.93 20.25
N THR A 168 -20.16 1.81 18.94
CA THR A 168 -19.56 0.63 18.32
C THR A 168 -18.08 0.87 18.04
N CYS A 169 -17.22 0.12 18.71
CA CYS A 169 -15.80 0.02 18.44
C CYS A 169 -15.53 -0.99 17.32
N VAL A 170 -14.56 -0.70 16.47
CA VAL A 170 -14.15 -1.57 15.35
C VAL A 170 -12.68 -1.92 15.51
N MET A 171 -12.34 -3.20 15.37
CA MET A 171 -10.97 -3.70 15.45
C MET A 171 -10.69 -4.78 14.41
N VAL A 172 -9.44 -4.86 13.93
CA VAL A 172 -8.99 -5.96 13.06
C VAL A 172 -8.24 -7.00 13.89
N ASN A 173 -8.58 -8.29 13.70
CA ASN A 173 -7.87 -9.44 14.25
C ASN A 173 -7.81 -10.56 13.21
N ALA A 174 -6.62 -11.09 12.96
CA ALA A 174 -6.39 -12.16 11.96
C ALA A 174 -6.98 -11.85 10.57
N GLY A 175 -6.92 -10.59 10.14
CA GLY A 175 -7.47 -10.12 8.86
C GLY A 175 -8.99 -9.89 8.85
N CYS A 176 -9.71 -10.25 9.90
CA CYS A 176 -11.15 -10.02 10.02
C CYS A 176 -11.46 -8.72 10.76
N ILE A 177 -12.49 -8.01 10.31
CA ILE A 177 -13.05 -6.84 10.99
C ILE A 177 -14.05 -7.32 12.04
N MET A 178 -13.84 -6.88 13.26
CA MET A 178 -14.62 -7.23 14.44
C MET A 178 -15.25 -5.98 15.03
N LYS A 179 -16.45 -6.14 15.59
CA LYS A 179 -17.22 -5.04 16.18
C LYS A 179 -17.56 -5.38 17.63
N TYR A 180 -17.44 -4.41 18.52
CA TYR A 180 -17.88 -4.55 19.91
C TYR A 180 -18.40 -3.22 20.45
N SER A 181 -19.28 -3.27 21.44
CA SER A 181 -19.70 -2.08 22.21
C SER A 181 -19.26 -2.22 23.66
N TYR A 182 -19.24 -1.10 24.38
CA TYR A 182 -18.89 -1.08 25.79
C TYR A 182 -19.90 -0.26 26.60
N GLN A 183 -20.05 -0.63 27.87
CA GLN A 183 -20.73 0.14 28.88
C GLN A 183 -19.74 0.36 30.03
N ASP A 184 -19.51 1.62 30.37
CA ASP A 184 -18.68 2.03 31.51
C ASP A 184 -19.47 1.84 32.81
N HIS A 185 -18.81 1.30 33.83
CA HIS A 185 -19.27 1.22 35.20
C HIS A 185 -18.35 2.05 36.08
N HIS A 186 -18.86 2.49 37.24
CA HIS A 186 -18.05 3.16 38.27
C HIS A 186 -16.74 2.40 38.56
N ASN A 187 -15.67 3.15 38.88
CA ASN A 187 -14.32 2.62 39.09
C ASN A 187 -13.66 2.00 37.85
N ASN A 188 -13.93 2.56 36.67
CA ASN A 188 -13.15 2.28 35.45
C ASN A 188 -13.25 0.80 35.01
N SER A 189 -14.40 0.16 35.30
CA SER A 189 -14.73 -1.20 34.88
C SER A 189 -15.70 -1.18 33.71
N TYR A 190 -15.61 -2.17 32.84
CA TYR A 190 -16.38 -2.16 31.58
C TYR A 190 -17.09 -3.48 31.34
N THR A 191 -18.35 -3.41 30.91
CA THR A 191 -18.99 -4.54 30.22
C THR A 191 -18.79 -4.35 28.72
N VAL A 192 -18.20 -5.35 28.07
CA VAL A 192 -18.00 -5.36 26.62
C VAL A 192 -18.92 -6.39 25.97
N LYS A 193 -19.64 -5.98 24.94
CA LYS A 193 -20.42 -6.89 24.07
C LYS A 193 -19.67 -7.04 22.75
N LEU A 194 -19.11 -8.21 22.49
CA LEU A 194 -18.40 -8.54 21.25
C LEU A 194 -19.36 -9.21 20.26
N GLN A 195 -19.43 -8.70 19.03
CA GLN A 195 -20.23 -9.34 17.99
C GLN A 195 -19.58 -10.65 17.54
N ARG A 196 -20.36 -11.73 17.51
CA ARG A 196 -19.91 -13.08 17.14
C ARG A 196 -19.40 -13.13 15.70
N ASN A 197 -20.15 -12.56 14.76
CA ASN A 197 -19.81 -12.59 13.35
C ASN A 197 -18.81 -11.49 13.03
N SER A 198 -17.75 -11.87 12.32
CA SER A 198 -16.70 -10.96 11.87
C SER A 198 -16.74 -10.83 10.35
N ASP A 199 -16.47 -9.63 9.84
CA ASP A 199 -16.37 -9.38 8.41
C ASP A 199 -14.94 -9.73 7.96
N CYS A 200 -14.74 -10.96 7.49
CA CYS A 200 -13.45 -11.46 7.00
C CYS A 200 -13.34 -11.29 5.48
N PRO A 201 -12.14 -11.02 4.93
CA PRO A 201 -11.93 -11.07 3.49
C PRO A 201 -12.30 -12.46 2.94
N PRO A 202 -12.85 -12.54 1.72
CA PRO A 202 -13.17 -13.81 1.08
C PRO A 202 -11.91 -14.66 0.99
N GLN A 203 -12.03 -15.95 1.34
CA GLN A 203 -10.96 -16.91 1.14
C GLN A 203 -10.81 -17.10 -0.37
N ILE A 204 -9.67 -16.68 -0.93
CA ILE A 204 -9.37 -16.89 -2.35
C ILE A 204 -8.93 -18.35 -2.47
N GLU A 205 -9.80 -19.18 -3.05
CA GLU A 205 -9.51 -20.58 -3.40
C GLU A 205 -8.80 -20.67 -4.75
#